data_AF-V4B574-F1
#
_entry.id   AF-V4B574-F1
#
_cell.length_a   1.000
_cell.length_b   1.000
_cell.length_c   1.000
_cell.angle_alpha   90.00
_cell.angle_beta   90.00
_cell.angle_gamma   90.00
#
_symmetry.space_group_name_H-M   'P 1'
#
loop_
_entity.id
_entity.type
_entity.pdbx_description
1 polymer ?
#
loop_
_entity_poly.entity_id
_entity_poly.type
_entity_poly.pdbx_seq_one_letter_code
_entity_poly.pdbx_strand_id
1 'polypeptide(L)'
;RSSKRLRRRDNIKVSICIDSLCQKNTSLEYICGLESNSKIFTVSLNGFLHLKKGQYTSVYVDNSSGMMVKLQLGSDFSGILFG
;
A
#
# COMPACT_ATOMS: atom_id res chain seq x y z
N ARG A 1 -33.60 -16.92 -0.40
CA ARG A 1 -32.27 -16.96 0.26
C ARG A 1 -31.25 -16.35 -0.69
N SER A 2 -30.93 -15.06 -0.53
CA SER A 2 -29.89 -14.41 -1.34
C SER A 2 -28.54 -14.94 -0.88
N SER A 3 -27.82 -15.62 -1.78
CA SER A 3 -26.44 -16.03 -1.56
C SER A 3 -25.60 -14.75 -1.46
N LYS A 4 -25.40 -14.24 -0.24
CA LYS A 4 -24.30 -13.33 0.05
C LYS A 4 -23.02 -14.13 -0.16
N ARG A 5 -22.54 -14.19 -1.42
CA ARG A 5 -21.15 -14.48 -1.74
C ARG A 5 -20.34 -13.60 -0.80
N LEU A 6 -19.61 -14.21 0.12
CA LEU A 6 -18.55 -13.54 0.88
C LEU A 6 -17.75 -12.71 -0.14
N ARG A 7 -17.84 -11.37 -0.11
CA ARG A 7 -17.05 -10.52 -1.01
C ARG A 7 -15.60 -10.64 -0.55
N ARG A 8 -14.88 -11.51 -1.25
CA ARG A 8 -13.66 -12.17 -0.75
C ARG A 8 -12.41 -11.30 -0.65
N ARG A 9 -12.47 -9.95 -0.75
CA ARG A 9 -11.26 -9.13 -0.99
C ARG A 9 -11.38 -7.66 -0.58
N ASP A 10 -11.96 -7.33 0.57
CA ASP A 10 -11.69 -5.99 1.10
C ASP A 10 -10.19 -5.93 1.42
N ASN A 11 -9.47 -5.08 0.70
CA ASN A 11 -8.03 -4.98 0.84
C ASN A 11 -7.57 -3.54 0.68
N ILE A 12 -6.39 -3.29 1.21
CA ILE A 12 -5.66 -2.05 0.99
C ILE A 12 -4.35 -2.42 0.34
N LYS A 13 -4.00 -1.71 -0.73
CA LYS A 13 -2.68 -1.83 -1.34
C LYS A 13 -1.89 -0.57 -1.03
N VAL A 14 -0.68 -0.74 -0.54
CA VAL A 14 0.30 0.33 -0.37
C VAL A 14 1.40 0.11 -1.40
N SER A 15 1.78 1.16 -2.12
CA SER A 15 2.82 1.09 -3.14
C SER A 15 3.80 2.25 -3.00
N ILE A 16 5.10 1.98 -3.15
CA ILE A 16 6.14 3.00 -3.32
C ILE A 16 6.60 2.94 -4.77
N CYS A 17 6.52 4.03 -5.51
CA CYS A 17 6.68 4.05 -6.97
C CYS A 17 7.74 5.07 -7.40
N ILE A 18 8.53 4.71 -8.40
CA ILE A 18 9.50 5.60 -9.04
C ILE A 18 8.77 6.47 -10.06
N ASP A 19 8.97 7.77 -10.01
CA ASP A 19 8.34 8.78 -10.87
C ASP A 19 6.80 8.66 -10.92
N SER A 20 6.19 8.18 -9.84
CA SER A 20 4.76 7.89 -9.75
C SER A 20 4.24 6.81 -10.71
N LEU A 21 5.13 5.97 -11.24
CA LEU A 21 4.78 4.85 -12.10
C LEU A 21 4.83 3.54 -11.31
N CYS A 22 3.67 3.01 -10.94
CA CYS A 22 3.54 1.80 -10.12
C CYS A 22 3.54 0.50 -10.95
N GLN A 23 4.47 0.38 -11.90
CA GLN A 23 4.60 -0.75 -12.80
C GLN A 23 5.66 -1.74 -12.30
N LYS A 24 5.73 -2.92 -12.92
CA LYS A 24 6.73 -3.92 -12.57
C LYS A 24 8.14 -3.35 -12.68
N ASN A 25 8.97 -3.58 -11.65
CA ASN A 25 10.35 -3.10 -11.49
C ASN A 25 10.51 -1.59 -11.22
N THR A 26 9.42 -0.83 -11.18
CA THR A 26 9.45 0.59 -10.79
C THR A 26 8.67 0.84 -9.51
N SER A 27 8.28 -0.21 -8.80
CA SER A 27 7.58 -0.10 -7.53
C SER A 27 7.86 -1.25 -6.57
N LEU A 28 7.62 -0.96 -5.30
CA LEU A 28 7.39 -1.93 -4.24
C LEU A 28 5.91 -1.89 -3.91
N GLU A 29 5.28 -3.05 -3.72
CA GLU A 29 3.86 -3.14 -3.42
C GLU A 29 3.60 -4.13 -2.29
N TYR A 30 2.61 -3.81 -1.46
CA TYR A 30 2.10 -4.70 -0.43
C TYR A 30 0.58 -4.65 -0.38
N ILE A 31 -0.06 -5.82 -0.34
CA ILE A 31 -1.52 -5.95 -0.26
C ILE A 31 -1.88 -6.52 1.11
N CYS A 32 -2.64 -5.75 1.90
CA CYS A 32 -3.18 -6.16 3.19
C CYS A 32 -4.66 -6.50 3.03
N GLY A 33 -5.07 -7.72 3.41
CA GLY A 33 -6.47 -8.11 3.49
C GLY A 33 -7.12 -7.60 4.77
N LEU A 34 -8.33 -7.05 4.68
CA LEU A 34 -9.11 -6.54 5.82
C LEU A 34 -10.04 -7.61 6.42
N GLU A 35 -9.53 -8.83 6.59
CA GLU A 35 -10.31 -9.97 7.09
C GLU A 35 -10.49 -9.95 8.62
N SER A 36 -9.75 -9.09 9.33
CA SER A 36 -9.82 -9.01 10.78
C SER A 36 -10.98 -8.13 11.26
N ASN A 37 -11.65 -8.52 12.34
CA ASN A 37 -12.64 -7.67 13.03
C ASN A 37 -12.01 -6.45 13.74
N SER A 38 -10.68 -6.25 13.63
CA SER A 38 -10.03 -5.09 14.21
C SER A 38 -10.35 -3.84 13.39
N LYS A 39 -10.73 -2.77 14.09
CA LYS A 39 -10.97 -1.45 13.47
C LYS A 39 -9.67 -0.72 13.11
N ILE A 40 -8.54 -1.17 13.65
CA ILE A 40 -7.22 -0.56 13.47
C ILE A 40 -6.25 -1.67 13.03
N PHE A 41 -5.46 -1.39 12.01
CA PHE A 41 -4.46 -2.29 11.46
C PHE A 41 -3.24 -1.49 11.02
N THR A 42 -2.11 -2.18 10.84
CA THR A 42 -0.85 -1.59 10.39
C THR A 42 -0.41 -2.29 9.13
N VAL A 43 0.04 -1.51 8.14
CA VAL A 43 0.64 -2.02 6.91
C VAL A 43 2.12 -1.68 6.94
N SER A 44 2.97 -2.69 6.71
CA SER A 44 4.42 -2.53 6.65
C SER A 44 4.91 -2.93 5.27
N LEU A 45 5.65 -2.05 4.61
CA LEU A 45 6.24 -2.29 3.30
C LEU A 45 7.70 -1.87 3.35
N ASN A 46 8.59 -2.84 3.15
CA ASN A 46 10.03 -2.65 3.15
C ASN A 46 10.62 -3.30 1.89
N GLY A 47 11.66 -2.71 1.33
CA GLY A 47 12.35 -3.26 0.16
C GLY A 47 13.35 -2.27 -0.43
N PHE A 48 13.88 -2.61 -1.59
CA PHE A 48 14.85 -1.79 -2.31
C PHE A 48 14.28 -1.33 -3.64
N LEU A 49 14.44 -0.04 -3.94
CA LEU A 49 14.19 0.55 -5.25
C LEU A 49 15.51 1.07 -5.81
N HIS A 50 15.82 0.71 -7.05
CA HIS A 50 17.01 1.22 -7.72
C HIS A 50 16.64 2.48 -8.52
N LEU A 51 17.11 3.63 -8.05
CA LEU A 51 16.82 4.93 -8.64
C LEU A 51 17.95 5.37 -9.57
N LYS A 52 17.58 5.99 -10.69
CA LYS A 52 18.50 6.75 -11.54
C LYS A 52 18.53 8.20 -11.11
N LYS A 53 19.59 8.91 -11.51
CA LYS A 53 19.73 10.35 -11.26
C LYS A 53 18.49 11.10 -11.77
N GLY A 54 17.91 11.93 -10.90
CA GLY A 54 16.75 12.77 -11.21
C GLY A 54 15.39 12.11 -11.01
N GLN A 55 15.35 10.82 -10.67
CA GLN A 55 14.09 10.15 -10.33
C GLN A 55 13.67 10.44 -8.90
N TYR A 56 12.37 10.42 -8.64
CA TYR A 56 11.80 10.57 -7.29
C TYR A 56 10.93 9.37 -6.94
N THR A 57 10.60 9.23 -5.65
CA THR A 57 9.67 8.21 -5.16
C THR A 57 8.39 8.84 -4.62
N SER A 58 7.26 8.19 -4.86
CA SER A 58 5.96 8.55 -4.32
C SER A 58 5.30 7.36 -3.62
N VAL A 59 4.50 7.65 -2.58
CA VAL A 59 3.78 6.64 -1.80
C VAL A 59 2.29 6.74 -2.11
N TYR A 60 1.67 5.62 -2.48
CA TYR A 60 0.26 5.50 -2.79
C TYR A 60 -0.43 4.52 -1.85
N VAL A 61 -1.69 4.82 -1.53
CA VAL A 61 -2.58 3.95 -0.76
C VAL A 61 -3.89 3.78 -1.53
N ASP A 62 -4.07 2.60 -2.11
CA ASP A 62 -5.29 2.23 -2.81
C ASP A 62 -6.25 1.52 -1.85
N ASN A 63 -7.32 2.22 -1.46
CA ASN A 63 -8.40 1.64 -0.68
C ASN A 63 -9.38 0.89 -1.59
N SER A 64 -9.18 -0.42 -1.73
CA SER A 64 -10.12 -1.31 -2.44
C SER A 64 -11.16 -1.93 -1.51
N SER A 65 -11.29 -1.42 -0.29
CA SER A 65 -12.34 -1.85 0.64
C SER A 65 -13.64 -1.10 0.41
N GLY A 66 -14.75 -1.72 0.78
CA GLY A 66 -16.06 -1.06 0.83
C GLY A 66 -16.22 -0.04 1.98
N MET A 67 -15.16 0.26 2.74
CA MET A 67 -15.21 1.08 3.95
C MET A 67 -14.31 2.32 3.85
N MET A 68 -14.64 3.35 4.63
CA MET A 68 -13.76 4.52 4.76
C MET A 68 -12.56 4.16 5.63
N VAL A 69 -11.36 4.32 5.08
CA VAL A 69 -10.09 4.16 5.79
C VAL A 69 -9.48 5.53 6.03
N LYS A 70 -8.92 5.73 7.23
CA LYS A 70 -8.20 6.94 7.61
C LYS A 70 -6.79 6.57 8.05
N LEU A 71 -5.80 7.35 7.62
CA LEU A 71 -4.45 7.27 8.15
C LEU A 71 -4.46 7.83 9.58
N GLN A 72 -3.91 7.09 10.52
CA GLN A 72 -3.80 7.54 11.90
C GLN A 72 -2.56 8.42 12.07
N LEU A 73 -2.69 9.40 12.97
CA LEU A 73 -1.56 10.23 13.38
C LEU A 73 -0.44 9.32 13.94
N GLY A 74 0.80 9.56 13.51
CA GLY A 74 1.95 8.71 13.85
C GLY A 74 2.22 7.57 12.85
N SER A 75 1.40 7.42 11.80
CA SER A 75 1.80 6.63 10.63
C SER A 75 2.96 7.35 9.93
N ASP A 76 4.04 6.64 9.63
CA ASP A 76 5.26 7.21 9.08
C ASP A 76 5.82 6.35 7.94
N PHE A 77 6.65 6.96 7.10
CA PHE A 77 7.45 6.27 6.09
C PHE A 77 8.89 6.78 6.15
N SER A 78 9.85 5.87 5.98
CA SER A 78 11.27 6.20 5.96
C SER A 78 11.95 5.49 4.81
N GLY A 79 13.02 6.09 4.28
CA GLY A 79 13.86 5.48 3.25
C GLY A 79 15.32 5.84 3.46
N ILE A 80 16.21 4.94 3.03
CA ILE A 80 17.64 5.22 2.96
C ILE A 80 18.04 5.17 1.50
N LEU A 81 18.61 6.27 1.00
CA LEU A 81 19.18 6.33 -0.33
C LEU A 81 20.64 5.92 -0.23
N PHE A 82 20.98 4.79 -0.85
CA PHE A 82 22.36 4.37 -1.06
C PHE A 82 22.76 4.75 -2.48
N GLY A 83 23.80 5.56 -2.63
CA GLY A 83 24.27 6.08 -3.92
C GLY A 83 25.73 6.45 -3.87
#